data_AF-A0A382UKG6-F1
#
_entry.id   AF-A0A382UKG6-F1
#
_cell.length_a   1.000
_cell.length_b   1.000
_cell.length_c   1.000
_cell.angle_alpha   90.00
_cell.angle_beta   90.00
_cell.angle_gamma   90.00
#
_symmetry.space_group_name_H-M   'P 1'
#
loop_
_entity.id
_entity.type
_entity.pdbx_description
1 polymer ?
#
loop_
_entity_poly.entity_id
_entity_poly.type
_entity_poly.pdbx_seq_one_letter_code
_entity_poly.pdbx_strand_id
1 'polypeptide(L)'
;GVIFGLLCGGLVYLTSESLLHTNPVLGWVVGTGIILAVSIASLMGSLTPILFINLNIDPAISTGPIITVINDILGLAIYLATAAYFFSNL
;
A
#
# COMPACT_ATOMS: atom_id res chain seq x y z
N GLY A 1 -3.33 -0.36 8.63
CA GLY A 1 -4.07 -0.32 7.37
C GLY A 1 -5.34 0.51 7.49
N VAL A 2 -6.39 -0.05 8.10
CA VAL A 2 -7.75 0.54 8.12
C VAL A 2 -7.79 1.99 8.59
N ILE A 3 -7.20 2.32 9.75
CA ILE A 3 -7.21 3.69 10.28
C ILE A 3 -6.57 4.68 9.29
N PHE A 4 -5.37 4.36 8.78
CA PHE A 4 -4.68 5.21 7.80
C PHE A 4 -5.44 5.32 6.49
N GLY A 5 -6.02 4.23 5.99
CA GLY A 5 -6.78 4.27 4.75
C GLY A 5 -8.05 5.11 4.85
N LEU A 6 -8.77 5.02 5.98
CA LEU A 6 -9.96 5.86 6.22
C LEU A 6 -9.59 7.33 6.37
N LEU A 7 -8.53 7.65 7.12
CA LEU A 7 -8.09 9.03 7.32
C LEU A 7 -7.57 9.66 6.02
N CYS A 8 -6.62 9.01 5.34
CA CYS A 8 -6.01 9.53 4.12
C CYS A 8 -7.00 9.52 2.94
N GLY A 9 -7.75 8.42 2.77
CA GLY A 9 -8.77 8.32 1.72
C GLY A 9 -9.92 9.31 1.93
N GLY A 10 -10.36 9.48 3.19
CA GLY A 10 -11.37 10.47 3.55
C GLY A 10 -10.92 11.91 3.31
N LEU A 11 -9.68 12.25 3.66
CA LEU A 11 -9.09 13.56 3.35
C LEU A 11 -9.07 13.82 1.84
N VAL A 12 -8.60 12.85 1.03
CA VAL A 12 -8.58 12.98 -0.43
C VAL A 12 -9.99 13.09 -1.00
N TYR A 13 -10.96 12.31 -0.49
CA TYR A 13 -12.36 12.41 -0.90
C TYR A 13 -12.92 13.83 -0.66
N LEU A 14 -12.72 14.38 0.54
CA LEU A 14 -13.23 15.70 0.91
C LEU A 14 -12.55 16.85 0.14
N THR A 15 -11.27 16.70 -0.22
CA THR A 15 -10.50 17.75 -0.91
C THR A 15 -10.52 17.61 -2.44
N SER A 16 -11.06 16.52 -2.97
CA SER A 16 -11.06 16.19 -4.40
C SER A 16 -11.70 17.27 -5.27
N GLU A 17 -12.91 17.73 -4.93
CA GLU A 17 -13.63 18.72 -5.73
C GLU A 17 -13.11 20.15 -5.49
N SER A 18 -12.78 20.51 -4.24
CA SER A 18 -12.43 21.88 -3.88
C SER A 18 -10.99 22.25 -4.24
N LEU A 19 -10.05 21.33 -4.10
CA LEU A 19 -8.61 21.61 -4.20
C LEU A 19 -7.99 20.96 -5.43
N LEU A 20 -8.37 19.72 -5.73
CA LEU A 20 -7.79 18.94 -6.83
C LEU A 20 -8.56 19.04 -8.14
N HIS A 21 -9.77 19.64 -8.13
CA HIS A 21 -10.69 19.70 -9.29
C HIS A 21 -10.83 18.34 -9.99
N THR A 22 -10.92 17.27 -9.21
CA THR A 22 -10.94 15.89 -9.71
C THR A 22 -12.14 15.12 -9.16
N ASN A 23 -12.37 13.92 -9.68
CA ASN A 23 -13.49 13.10 -9.28
C ASN A 23 -13.29 12.55 -7.85
N PRO A 24 -14.28 12.65 -6.95
CA PRO A 24 -14.21 12.11 -5.59
C PRO A 24 -13.95 10.61 -5.49
N VAL A 25 -14.15 9.84 -6.58
CA VAL A 25 -13.75 8.44 -6.69
C VAL A 25 -12.27 8.23 -6.35
N LEU A 26 -11.39 9.22 -6.58
CA LEU A 26 -9.98 9.15 -6.17
C LEU A 26 -9.77 8.89 -4.68
N GLY A 27 -10.65 9.41 -3.81
CA GLY A 27 -10.57 9.15 -2.37
C GLY A 27 -10.78 7.68 -2.02
N TRP A 28 -11.67 7.00 -2.74
CA TRP A 28 -11.91 5.55 -2.60
C TRP A 28 -10.72 4.74 -3.09
N VAL A 29 -10.12 5.13 -4.22
CA VAL A 29 -8.90 4.49 -4.75
C VAL A 29 -7.77 4.58 -3.75
N VAL A 30 -7.49 5.78 -3.23
CA VAL A 30 -6.40 6.00 -2.26
C VAL A 30 -6.67 5.27 -0.95
N GLY A 31 -7.90 5.36 -0.42
CA GLY A 31 -8.27 4.73 0.84
C GLY A 31 -8.12 3.20 0.77
N THR A 32 -8.71 2.56 -0.24
CA THR A 32 -8.63 1.10 -0.41
C THR A 32 -7.21 0.64 -0.73
N GLY A 33 -6.46 1.38 -1.56
CA GLY A 33 -5.06 1.10 -1.86
C GLY A 33 -4.17 1.11 -0.61
N ILE A 34 -4.30 2.11 0.27
CA ILE A 34 -3.53 2.18 1.52
C ILE A 34 -3.88 1.03 2.48
N ILE A 35 -5.16 0.65 2.58
CA ILE A 35 -5.57 -0.47 3.43
C ILE A 35 -4.91 -1.76 2.97
N LEU A 36 -4.95 -2.05 1.67
CA LEU A 36 -4.36 -3.25 1.10
C LEU A 36 -2.82 -3.23 1.18
N ALA A 37 -2.20 -2.11 0.80
CA ALA A 37 -0.75 -1.94 0.82
C ALA A 37 -0.18 -2.14 2.23
N VAL A 38 -0.74 -1.48 3.25
CA VAL A 38 -0.23 -1.60 4.63
C VAL A 38 -0.49 -3.00 5.20
N SER A 39 -1.60 -3.65 4.82
CA SER A 39 -1.87 -5.02 5.27
C SER A 39 -0.83 -5.99 4.72
N ILE A 40 -0.54 -5.92 3.42
CA ILE A 40 0.47 -6.77 2.76
C ILE A 40 1.88 -6.41 3.25
N ALA A 41 2.19 -5.13 3.44
CA ALA A 41 3.43 -4.65 4.02
C ALA A 41 3.71 -5.29 5.38
N SER A 42 2.71 -5.30 6.27
CA SER A 42 2.85 -5.88 7.61
C SER A 42 3.09 -7.39 7.58
N LEU A 43 2.48 -8.09 6.61
CA LEU A 43 2.68 -9.51 6.41
C LEU A 43 4.08 -9.80 5.86
N MET A 44 4.55 -9.01 4.90
CA MET A 44 5.94 -9.13 4.39
C MET A 44 6.97 -8.77 5.46
N GLY A 45 6.63 -7.83 6.35
CA GLY A 45 7.40 -7.47 7.54
C GLY A 45 7.83 -8.67 8.38
N SER A 46 6.91 -9.62 8.59
CA SER A 46 7.17 -10.84 9.37
C SER A 46 7.60 -12.03 8.52
N LEU A 47 7.14 -12.14 7.27
CA LEU A 47 7.50 -13.24 6.38
C LEU A 47 8.94 -13.16 5.86
N THR A 48 9.46 -11.96 5.60
CA THR A 48 10.80 -11.79 5.01
C THR A 48 11.91 -12.39 5.90
N PRO A 49 11.97 -12.12 7.22
CA PRO A 49 12.94 -12.76 8.10
C PRO A 49 12.80 -14.30 8.15
N ILE A 50 11.57 -14.81 8.15
CA ILE A 50 11.27 -16.25 8.19
C ILE A 50 11.77 -16.94 6.91
N LEU A 51 11.54 -16.31 5.75
CA LEU A 51 12.05 -16.79 4.46
C LEU A 51 13.58 -16.84 4.45
N PHE A 52 14.25 -15.83 5.01
CA PHE A 52 15.71 -15.79 5.08
C PHE A 52 16.28 -16.90 5.97
N ILE A 53 15.65 -17.16 7.12
CA ILE A 53 16.01 -18.28 8.00
C ILE A 53 15.91 -19.61 7.24
N ASN A 54 14.82 -19.83 6.49
CA ASN A 54 14.63 -21.05 5.69
C ASN A 54 15.66 -21.19 4.55
N LEU A 55 16.20 -20.08 4.05
CA LEU A 55 17.24 -20.06 3.02
C LEU A 55 18.67 -20.11 3.59
N ASN A 56 18.84 -20.25 4.92
CA ASN A 56 20.13 -20.16 5.62
C ASN A 56 20.86 -18.82 5.40
N ILE A 57 20.11 -17.74 5.17
CA ILE A 57 20.61 -16.36 5.05
C ILE A 57 20.35 -15.65 6.39
N ASP A 58 21.31 -14.85 6.85
CA ASP A 58 21.18 -14.11 8.10
C ASP A 58 19.96 -13.15 8.04
N PRO A 59 18.93 -13.34 8.90
CA PRO A 59 17.73 -12.49 8.90
C PRO A 59 18.00 -11.03 9.26
N ALA A 60 19.13 -10.70 9.90
CA ALA A 60 19.55 -9.32 10.14
C ALA A 60 19.83 -8.53 8.85
N ILE A 61 20.10 -9.24 7.74
CA ILE A 61 20.25 -8.62 6.41
C ILE A 61 18.88 -8.20 5.86
N SER A 62 17.82 -8.97 6.19
CA SER A 62 16.48 -8.71 5.66
C SER A 62 15.82 -7.47 6.27
N THR A 63 16.12 -7.15 7.53
CA THR A 63 15.54 -5.99 8.25
C THR A 63 16.14 -4.65 7.81
N GLY A 64 17.17 -4.69 6.96
CA GLY A 64 17.79 -3.52 6.33
C GLY A 64 17.07 -3.05 5.05
N PRO A 65 17.81 -2.58 4.02
CA PRO A 65 17.23 -2.01 2.79
C PRO A 65 16.31 -2.95 2.01
N ILE A 66 16.44 -4.27 2.21
CA ILE A 66 15.70 -5.27 1.43
C ILE A 66 14.20 -5.20 1.71
N ILE A 67 13.79 -5.15 2.99
CA ILE A 67 12.37 -5.14 3.33
C ILE A 67 11.67 -3.86 2.87
N THR A 68 12.37 -2.73 2.92
CA THR A 68 11.86 -1.45 2.42
C THR A 68 11.69 -1.47 0.90
N VAL A 69 12.64 -2.03 0.15
CA VAL A 69 12.52 -2.14 -1.31
C VAL A 69 11.38 -3.09 -1.72
N ILE A 70 11.24 -4.23 -1.05
CA ILE A 70 10.12 -5.16 -1.30
C ILE A 70 8.79 -4.46 -1.02
N ASN A 71 8.72 -3.72 0.09
CA ASN A 71 7.52 -3.00 0.47
C ASN A 71 7.18 -1.85 -0.50
N ASP A 72 8.17 -1.15 -1.03
CA ASP A 72 7.97 -0.11 -2.05
C ASP A 72 7.40 -0.70 -3.34
N ILE A 73 7.98 -1.80 -3.84
CA ILE A 73 7.50 -2.48 -5.06
C ILE A 73 6.07 -2.99 -4.85
N LEU A 74 5.80 -3.66 -3.74
CA LEU A 74 4.47 -4.20 -3.44
C LEU A 74 3.45 -3.08 -3.22
N GLY A 75 3.82 -2.04 -2.49
CA GLY A 75 2.96 -0.87 -2.26
C GLY A 75 2.56 -0.20 -3.58
N LEU A 76 3.52 0.01 -4.48
CA LEU A 76 3.26 0.59 -5.80
C LEU A 76 2.39 -0.34 -6.66
N ALA A 77 2.68 -1.64 -6.67
CA ALA A 77 1.90 -2.62 -7.41
C ALA A 77 0.44 -2.66 -6.94
N ILE A 78 0.21 -2.64 -5.62
CA ILE A 78 -1.13 -2.62 -5.04
C ILE A 78 -1.85 -1.32 -5.39
N TYR A 79 -1.18 -0.18 -5.25
CA TYR A 79 -1.78 1.12 -5.59
C TYR A 79 -2.19 1.19 -7.06
N LEU A 80 -1.30 0.80 -7.97
CA LEU A 80 -1.59 0.77 -9.40
C LEU A 80 -2.69 -0.24 -9.75
N ALA A 81 -2.71 -1.41 -9.10
CA ALA A 81 -3.77 -2.40 -9.29
C ALA A 81 -5.13 -1.86 -8.81
N THR A 82 -5.19 -1.21 -7.65
CA THR A 82 -6.42 -0.57 -7.16
C THR A 82 -6.88 0.56 -8.07
N ALA A 83 -5.96 1.40 -8.55
CA ALA A 83 -6.29 2.45 -9.50
C ALA A 83 -6.84 1.85 -10.81
N ALA A 84 -6.14 0.88 -11.40
CA ALA A 84 -6.57 0.21 -12.62
C ALA A 84 -7.96 -0.45 -12.46
N TYR A 85 -8.20 -1.10 -11.32
CA TYR A 85 -9.50 -1.70 -11.03
C TYR A 85 -10.61 -0.65 -10.97
N PHE A 86 -10.44 0.45 -10.25
CA PHE A 86 -11.49 1.47 -10.14
C PHE A 86 -11.70 2.26 -11.43
N PHE A 87 -10.63 2.63 -12.14
CA PHE A 87 -10.73 3.39 -13.39
C PHE A 87 -11.24 2.55 -14.57
N SER A 88 -11.04 1.22 -14.56
CA SER A 88 -11.62 0.35 -15.59
C SER A 88 -13.12 0.10 -15.41
N ASN A 89 -13.65 0.33 -14.21
CA ASN A 89 -15.07 0.21 -13.88
C ASN A 89 -15.82 1.56 -13.91
N LEU A 90 -15.16 2.64 -14.35
CA LEU A 90 -15.72 3.98 -14.54
C LEU A 90 -15.97 4.27 -16.02
#